data_AF-A0A1Y1IUJ8-F1
#
_entry.id   AF-A0A1Y1IUJ8-F1
#
_cell.length_a   1.000
_cell.length_b   1.000
_cell.length_c   1.000
_cell.angle_alpha   90.00
_cell.angle_beta   90.00
_cell.angle_gamma   90.00
#
_symmetry.space_group_name_H-M   'P 1'
#
loop_
_entity.id
_entity.type
_entity.pdbx_description
1 polymer ?
#
loop_
_entity_poly.entity_id
_entity_poly.type
_entity_poly.pdbx_seq_one_letter_code
_entity_poly.pdbx_strand_id
1 'polypeptide(L)' 'QSRSQSCPFCRDSLKRVRSRDLWVFTDEEDLVDMGTVAKENLERFLLYVNKLPVLISDSVFTFYEDHVK' A
#
# COMPACT_ATOMS: atom_id res chain seq x y z
N GLN A 1 12.81 -31.85 -25.68
CA GLN A 1 12.81 -30.73 -24.71
C GLN A 1 12.80 -31.34 -23.32
N SER A 2 13.97 -31.48 -22.69
CA SER A 2 14.08 -32.07 -21.36
C SER A 2 13.62 -31.04 -20.32
N ARG A 3 12.65 -31.41 -19.50
CA ARG A 3 12.17 -30.56 -18.41
C ARG A 3 13.22 -30.53 -17.29
N SER A 4 13.53 -29.34 -16.80
CA SER A 4 14.50 -29.15 -15.71
C SER A 4 14.03 -29.82 -14.43
N GLN A 5 14.92 -30.60 -13.79
CA GLN A 5 14.67 -31.25 -12.49
C GLN A 5 14.47 -30.25 -11.34
N SER A 6 14.93 -29.01 -11.50
CA SER A 6 14.78 -27.95 -10.50
C SER A 6 13.47 -27.18 -10.59
N CYS A 7 12.65 -27.37 -11.63
CA CYS A 7 11.39 -26.65 -11.77
C CYS A 7 10.24 -27.36 -11.00
N PRO A 8 9.65 -26.73 -9.97
CA PRO A 8 8.60 -27.34 -9.15
C PRO A 8 7.33 -27.72 -9.93
N PHE A 9 7.05 -26.99 -11.02
CA PHE A 9 5.88 -27.18 -11.89
C PHE A 9 6.07 -28.30 -12.91
N CYS A 10 7.33 -28.60 -13.26
CA CYS A 10 7.66 -29.60 -14.27
C CYS A 10 7.80 -31.03 -13.70
N ARG A 11 7.73 -31.20 -12.37
CA ARG A 11 8.02 -32.45 -11.65
C ARG A 11 6.77 -33.26 -11.25
N ASP A 12 5.57 -32.93 -11.75
CA ASP A 12 4.33 -33.68 -11.50
C ASP A 12 3.87 -33.86 -10.03
N SER A 13 4.50 -33.21 -9.04
CA SER A 13 4.18 -33.43 -7.61
C SER A 13 3.28 -32.35 -6.96
N LEU A 14 3.09 -31.18 -7.58
CA LEU A 14 2.19 -30.14 -7.08
C LEU A 14 0.94 -30.05 -7.95
N LYS A 15 0.01 -31.00 -7.75
CA LYS A 15 -1.27 -31.03 -8.50
C LYS A 15 -2.25 -29.94 -8.03
N ARG A 16 -2.16 -29.52 -6.77
CA ARG A 16 -2.92 -28.44 -6.13
C ARG A 16 -2.16 -27.94 -4.90
N VAL A 17 -2.23 -26.65 -4.64
CA VAL A 17 -1.85 -26.04 -3.36
C VAL A 17 -3.13 -25.80 -2.58
N ARG A 18 -3.29 -26.38 -1.38
CA ARG A 18 -4.40 -26.05 -0.48
C ARG A 18 -3.99 -24.87 0.39
N SER A 19 -4.96 -24.17 0.98
CA SER A 19 -4.67 -23.10 1.95
C SER A 19 -3.83 -23.59 3.14
N ARG A 20 -3.92 -24.87 3.49
CA ARG A 20 -3.09 -25.53 4.51
C ARG A 20 -1.70 -25.93 4.03
N ASP A 21 -1.38 -25.75 2.76
CA ASP A 21 -0.03 -25.96 2.23
C ASP A 21 0.68 -24.58 2.08
N LEU A 22 -0.04 -23.48 2.30
CA LEU A 22 0.44 -22.09 2.35
C LEU A 22 0.66 -21.66 3.80
N TRP A 23 1.67 -22.21 4.46
CA TRP A 23 2.10 -21.67 5.75
C TRP A 23 3.21 -20.66 5.50
N VAL A 24 2.96 -19.41 5.88
CA VAL A 24 3.99 -18.40 6.02
C VAL A 24 4.33 -18.36 7.50
N PHE A 25 5.52 -18.82 7.85
CA PHE A 25 6.08 -18.61 9.18
C PHE A 25 6.64 -17.18 9.19
N THR A 26 5.92 -16.26 9.81
CA THR A 26 6.43 -14.91 10.09
C THR A 26 7.19 -14.98 11.40
N ASP A 27 8.50 -14.77 11.36
CA ASP A 27 9.30 -14.62 12.57
C ASP A 27 9.00 -13.27 13.25
N GLU A 28 9.40 -13.09 14.50
CA GLU A 28 9.30 -11.79 15.18
C GLU A 28 10.06 -10.70 14.43
N GLU A 29 11.14 -11.07 13.73
CA GLU A 29 11.90 -10.18 12.84
C GLU A 29 11.10 -9.71 11.61
N ASP A 30 10.07 -10.47 11.20
CA ASP A 30 9.17 -10.09 10.10
C ASP A 30 8.02 -9.18 10.56
N LEU A 31 7.89 -8.95 11.88
CA LEU A 31 6.84 -8.12 12.45
C LEU A 31 7.31 -6.66 12.56
N VAL A 32 6.67 -5.78 11.80
CA VAL A 32 6.87 -4.33 11.96
C VAL A 32 6.16 -3.88 13.24
N ASP A 33 6.88 -3.20 14.14
CA ASP A 33 6.31 -2.71 15.38
C ASP A 33 5.24 -1.62 15.14
N MET A 34 4.28 -1.53 16.05
CA MET A 34 3.16 -0.58 15.93
C MET A 34 3.60 0.89 15.95
N GLY A 35 4.74 1.20 16.57
CA GLY A 35 5.32 2.55 16.56
C GLY A 35 5.84 2.93 15.17
N THR A 36 6.54 2.02 14.51
CA THR A 36 6.98 2.18 13.11
C THR A 36 5.77 2.35 12.18
N VAL A 37 4.74 1.50 12.32
CA VAL A 37 3.50 1.64 11.53
C VAL A 37 2.83 3.00 11.75
N ALA A 38 2.72 3.45 13.01
CA ALA A 38 2.12 4.74 13.33
C ALA A 38 2.92 5.91 12.73
N LYS A 39 4.25 5.86 12.79
CA LYS A 39 5.13 6.87 12.20
C LYS A 39 4.94 6.96 10.68
N GLU A 40 5.01 5.85 9.97
CA GLU A 40 4.85 5.87 8.52
C GLU A 40 3.44 6.32 8.10
N ASN A 41 2.41 5.93 8.85
CA ASN A 41 1.05 6.37 8.61
C ASN A 41 0.91 7.89 8.77
N LEU A 42 1.56 8.47 9.79
CA LEU A 42 1.59 9.92 9.98
C LEU A 42 2.30 10.63 8.81
N GLU A 43 3.44 10.11 8.35
CA GLU A 43 4.16 10.65 7.19
C GLU A 43 3.29 10.62 5.93
N ARG A 44 2.62 9.50 5.65
CA ARG A 44 1.69 9.36 4.51
C ARG A 44 0.50 10.31 4.64
N PHE A 45 -0.05 10.48 5.84
CA PHE A 45 -1.16 11.39 6.10
C PHE A 45 -0.78 12.85 5.82
N LEU A 46 0.37 13.31 6.31
CA LEU A 46 0.84 14.67 6.05
C LEU A 46 1.09 14.91 4.56
N LEU A 47 1.66 13.94 3.85
CA LEU A 47 1.81 14.00 2.39
C LEU A 47 0.45 14.06 1.67
N TYR A 48 -0.54 13.31 2.12
CA TYR A 48 -1.89 13.36 1.57
C TYR A 48 -2.49 14.76 1.75
N VAL A 49 -2.44 15.31 2.96
CA VAL A 49 -2.94 16.67 3.26
C VAL A 49 -2.26 17.70 2.37
N ASN A 50 -0.94 17.62 2.21
CA ASN A 50 -0.18 18.54 1.35
C ASN A 50 -0.50 18.41 -0.13
N LYS A 51 -1.02 17.26 -0.57
CA LYS A 51 -1.42 17.00 -1.96
C LYS A 51 -2.91 17.26 -2.20
N LEU A 52 -3.68 17.61 -1.18
CA LEU A 52 -5.08 17.96 -1.37
C LEU A 52 -5.16 19.21 -2.26
N PRO A 53 -5.99 19.18 -3.32
CA PRO A 53 -6.24 20.39 -4.08
C PRO A 53 -6.84 21.43 -3.15
N VAL A 54 -6.40 22.67 -3.28
CA VAL A 54 -7.02 23.78 -2.56
C VAL A 54 -8.45 23.90 -3.09
N LEU A 55 -9.42 23.48 -2.28
CA LEU A 55 -10.84 23.64 -2.58
C LEU A 55 -11.21 25.12 -2.35
N ILE A 56 -10.83 25.98 -3.29
CA ILE A 56 -11.41 27.33 -3.36
C ILE A 56 -12.78 27.15 -4.00
N SER A 57 -13.83 27.32 -3.20
CA SER A 57 -15.17 27.44 -3.75
C SER A 57 -15.24 28.75 -4.55
N ASP A 58 -15.73 28.69 -5.80
CA ASP A 58 -15.89 29.86 -6.66
C ASP A 58 -16.64 31.00 -5.96
N SER A 59 -17.55 30.67 -5.04
CA SER A 59 -18.29 31.66 -4.24
C SER A 59 -17.41 32.46 -3.28
N VAL A 60 -16.31 31.89 -2.77
CA VAL A 60 -15.39 32.59 -1.85
C VAL A 60 -14.49 33.56 -2.64
N PHE A 61 -14.16 33.21 -3.88
CA PHE A 61 -13.36 34.05 -4.76
C PHE A 61 -14.13 35.32 -5.20
N THR A 62 -15.43 35.21 -5.46
CA THR A 62 -16.27 36.38 -5.82
C THR A 62 -16.38 37.41 -4.70
N PHE A 63 -16.47 36.97 -3.43
CA PHE A 63 -16.50 37.90 -2.31
C PHE A 63 -15.18 38.66 -2.14
N TYR A 64 -14.03 38.01 -2.37
CA TYR A 64 -12.74 38.70 -2.23
C TYR A 64 -12.50 39.77 -3.29
N GLU A 65 -12.88 39.51 -4.55
CA GLU A 65 -12.76 40.49 -5.65
C GLU A 65 -13.67 41.72 -5.47
N ASP A 66 -14.86 41.55 -4.89
CA ASP A 66 -15.78 42.67 -4.63
C ASP A 66 -15.35 43.55 -3.44
N HIS A 67 -14.57 43.02 -2.49
CA HIS A 67 -14.02 43.81 -1.37
C HIS A 67 -12.71 44.54 -1.72
N VAL A 68 -12.09 44.19 -2.85
CA VAL A 68 -10.84 44.80 -3.34
C VAL A 68 -11.10 45.90 -4.38
N LYS A 69 -12.35 46.05 -4.86
CA LYS A 69 -12.80 47.20 -5.66
C LYS A 69 -13.28 48.36 -4.79
#